data_AF-A0A509A8B0-F1
#
_entry.id   AF-A0A509A8B0-F1
#
_cell.length_a   1.000
_cell.length_b   1.000
_cell.length_c   1.000
_cell.angle_alpha   90.00
_cell.angle_beta   90.00
_cell.angle_gamma   90.00
#
_symmetry.space_group_name_H-M   'P 1'
#
loop_
_entity.id
_entity.type
_entity.pdbx_description
1 polymer ?
#
loop_
_entity_poly.entity_id
_entity_poly.type
_entity_poly.pdbx_seq_one_letter_code
_entity_poly.pdbx_strand_id
1 'polypeptide(L)' 'MARLRNKKPYEHSLLVAHYILGFSKRKIAKMRKKDEKLIRIEMQMAEGFIDGCLSMIDVDLDMDE' A
#
# COMPACT_ATOMS: atom_id res chain seq x y z
N MET A 1 -12.20 -0.62 10.86
CA MET A 1 -12.43 -0.76 9.40
C MET A 1 -11.86 0.47 8.69
N ALA A 2 -10.91 0.23 7.76
CA ALA A 2 -9.74 1.08 7.47
C ALA A 2 -10.01 2.54 7.04
N ARG A 3 -9.46 3.50 7.82
CA ARG A 3 -9.43 4.95 7.48
C ARG A 3 -8.79 5.24 6.11
N LEU A 4 -7.90 4.36 5.66
CA LEU A 4 -7.22 4.45 4.35
C LEU A 4 -8.19 4.39 3.16
N ARG A 5 -9.24 3.56 3.24
CA ARG A 5 -10.23 3.41 2.17
C ARG A 5 -11.04 4.70 1.95
N ASN A 6 -11.27 5.48 3.01
CA ASN A 6 -12.01 6.74 2.94
C ASN A 6 -11.14 7.92 2.48
N LYS A 7 -9.84 7.93 2.78
CA LYS A 7 -8.92 9.00 2.34
C LYS A 7 -8.37 8.77 0.93
N LYS A 8 -7.95 7.54 0.60
CA LYS A 8 -7.33 7.22 -0.69
C LYS A 8 -7.69 5.80 -1.15
N PRO A 9 -8.86 5.62 -1.78
CA PRO A 9 -9.32 4.31 -2.26
C PRO A 9 -8.39 3.69 -3.31
N TYR A 10 -7.67 4.52 -4.08
CA TYR A 10 -6.73 4.05 -5.10
C TYR A 10 -5.49 3.38 -4.49
N GLU A 11 -4.84 4.02 -3.52
CA GLU A 11 -3.66 3.47 -2.82
C GLU A 11 -4.03 2.22 -2.02
N HIS A 12 -5.21 2.20 -1.40
CA HIS A 12 -5.74 1.01 -0.73
C HIS A 12 -5.88 -0.18 -1.68
N SER A 13 -6.40 0.02 -2.90
CA SER A 13 -6.52 -1.06 -3.88
C SER A 13 -5.18 -1.62 -4.35
N LEU A 14 -4.13 -0.79 -4.30
CA LEU A 14 -2.76 -1.17 -4.65
C LEU A 14 -2.14 -2.05 -3.57
N LEU A 15 -2.31 -1.67 -2.31
CA LEU A 15 -1.89 -2.47 -1.16
C LEU A 15 -2.63 -3.80 -1.10
N VAL A 16 -3.94 -3.82 -1.28
CA VAL A 16 -4.74 -5.05 -1.34
C VAL A 16 -4.26 -5.97 -2.47
N ALA A 17 -4.00 -5.41 -3.66
CA ALA A 17 -3.49 -6.18 -4.77
C ALA A 17 -2.13 -6.82 -4.48
N HIS A 18 -1.25 -6.15 -3.73
CA HIS A 18 0.07 -6.66 -3.41
C HIS A 18 0.07 -7.63 -2.22
N TYR A 19 -0.45 -7.19 -1.08
CA TYR A 19 -0.37 -7.90 0.20
C TYR A 19 -1.46 -8.97 0.38
N ILE A 20 -2.66 -8.77 -0.19
CA ILE A 20 -3.75 -9.76 -0.06
C ILE A 20 -3.80 -10.69 -1.27
N LEU A 21 -3.71 -10.15 -2.49
CA LEU A 21 -3.81 -10.95 -3.73
C LEU A 21 -2.45 -11.47 -4.24
N GLY A 22 -1.34 -11.08 -3.62
CA GLY A 22 0.00 -11.57 -3.98
C GLY A 22 0.51 -11.10 -5.35
N PHE A 23 -0.06 -10.04 -5.93
CA PHE A 23 0.43 -9.54 -7.22
C PHE A 23 1.77 -8.81 -7.07
N SER A 24 2.74 -9.15 -7.92
CA SER A 24 4.00 -8.41 -7.97
C SER A 24 3.81 -6.98 -8.47
N LYS A 25 4.68 -6.05 -8.01
CA LYS A 25 4.64 -4.62 -8.38
C LYS A 25 4.62 -4.42 -9.91
N ARG A 26 5.32 -5.27 -10.66
CA ARG A 26 5.29 -5.34 -12.13
C ARG A 26 3.93 -5.72 -12.72
N LYS A 27 3.26 -6.71 -12.13
CA LYS A 27 1.94 -7.17 -12.58
C LYS A 27 0.89 -6.10 -12.33
N ILE A 28 0.99 -5.38 -11.20
CA ILE A 28 0.16 -4.22 -10.88
C ILE A 28 0.42 -3.08 -11.89
N ALA A 29 1.68 -2.77 -12.20
CA ALA A 29 2.05 -1.77 -13.19
C ALA A 29 1.47 -2.08 -14.59
N LYS A 30 1.60 -3.34 -15.05
CA LYS A 30 0.98 -3.81 -16.30
C LYS A 30 -0.54 -3.70 -16.27
N MET A 31 -1.19 -4.12 -15.19
CA MET A 31 -2.65 -4.10 -15.06
C MET A 31 -3.22 -2.67 -15.01
N ARG A 32 -2.45 -1.72 -14.46
CA ARG A 32 -2.84 -0.31 -14.36
C ARG A 32 -2.33 0.55 -15.53
N LYS A 33 -1.58 -0.01 -16.48
CA LYS A 33 -0.91 0.71 -17.58
C LYS A 33 -0.14 1.95 -17.10
N LYS A 34 0.54 1.82 -15.96
CA LYS A 34 1.39 2.85 -15.36
C LYS A 34 2.83 2.38 -15.30
N ASP A 35 3.76 3.33 -15.24
CA ASP A 35 5.17 3.01 -15.01
C ASP A 35 5.39 2.32 -13.67
N GLU A 36 6.25 1.30 -13.65
CA GLU A 36 6.63 0.58 -12.43
C GLU A 36 7.22 1.52 -11.37
N LYS A 37 7.93 2.57 -11.80
CA LYS A 37 8.45 3.62 -10.90
C LYS A 37 7.34 4.36 -10.17
N LEU A 38 6.28 4.77 -10.87
CA LEU A 38 5.14 5.45 -10.27
C LEU A 38 4.40 4.53 -9.29
N ILE A 39 4.19 3.27 -9.66
CA ILE A 39 3.60 2.26 -8.78
C ILE A 39 4.41 2.06 -7.51
N ARG A 40 5.74 2.02 -7.60
CA ARG A 40 6.61 1.95 -6.41
C ARG A 40 6.47 3.17 -5.51
N ILE A 41 6.44 4.38 -6.08
CA ILE A 41 6.27 5.62 -5.31
C ILE A 41 4.90 5.62 -4.61
N GLU A 42 3.83 5.29 -5.33
CA GLU A 42 2.48 5.22 -4.76
C GLU A 42 2.38 4.16 -3.66
N MET A 43 3.03 3.00 -3.81
CA MET A 43 3.10 1.98 -2.76
C MET A 43 3.86 2.48 -1.54
N GLN A 44 5.04 3.07 -1.72
CA GLN A 44 5.85 3.57 -0.61
C GLN A 44 5.15 4.68 0.17
N MET A 45 4.40 5.56 -0.53
CA MET A 45 3.56 6.58 0.10
C MET A 45 2.43 5.96 0.93
N ALA A 46 1.81 4.89 0.41
CA ALA A 46 0.73 4.20 1.10
C ALA A 46 1.24 3.42 2.33
N GLU A 47 2.39 2.76 2.19
CA GLU A 47 3.11 2.08 3.28
C GLU A 47 3.50 3.10 4.37
N GLY A 48 4.13 4.22 4.01
CA GLY A 48 4.49 5.28 4.96
C GLY A 48 3.30 5.95 5.63
N PHE A 49 2.14 6.04 4.97
CA PHE A 49 0.91 6.50 5.61
C PHE A 49 0.39 5.50 6.64
N ILE A 50 0.47 4.20 6.35
CA ILE A 50 0.06 3.14 7.29
C ILE A 50 0.98 3.15 8.51
N ASP A 51 2.29 3.22 8.29
CA ASP A 51 3.31 3.33 9.32
C ASP A 51 3.12 4.58 10.21
N GLY A 52 2.84 5.74 9.58
CA GLY A 52 2.47 6.96 10.29
C GLY A 52 1.17 6.84 11.11
N CYS A 53 0.20 6.01 10.68
CA CYS A 53 -1.01 5.75 11.45
C CYS A 53 -0.75 4.78 12.61
N LEU A 54 0.12 3.79 12.42
CA LEU A 54 0.47 2.78 13.42
C LEU A 54 1.29 3.39 14.56
N SER A 55 2.30 4.20 14.23
CA SER A 55 3.07 4.99 15.20
C SER A 55 2.20 5.95 16.03
N MET A 56 1.11 6.49 15.46
CA MET A 56 0.14 7.30 16.22
C MET A 56 -0.74 6.49 17.17
N ILE A 57 -0.88 5.19 16.98
CA ILE A 57 -1.78 4.31 17.74
C ILE A 57 -0.98 3.36 18.65
N ASP A 58 0.36 3.47 18.67
CA ASP A 58 1.28 2.62 19.45
C ASP A 58 1.09 1.13 19.15
N VAL A 59 0.92 0.81 17.87
CA VAL A 59 0.75 -0.57 17.38
C VAL A 59 1.95 -0.90 16.51
N ASP A 60 2.82 -1.77 17.03
CA ASP A 60 3.92 -2.35 16.24
C ASP A 60 3.37 -3.45 15.32
N LEU A 61 3.89 -3.50 14.08
CA LEU A 61 3.62 -4.61 13.16
C LEU A 61 4.65 -5.72 13.39
N ASP A 62 4.20 -6.95 13.62
CA ASP A 62 5.03 -8.17 13.76
C ASP A 62 5.90 -8.52 12.53
N MET A 63 5.96 -7.67 11.51
CA MET A 63 6.66 -7.93 10.25
C MET A 63 8.11 -7.42 10.22
N ASP A 64 8.60 -6.82 11.30
CA ASP A 64 9.97 -6.30 11.42
C ASP A 64 10.94 -7.25 12.18
N GLU A 65 10.55 -8.52 12.39
CA GLU A 65 11.47 -9.62 12.79
C GLU A 65 11.95 -10.49 11.61
#